data_AF-A0A2Z4MS05-F1
#
_entry.id   AF-A0A2Z4MS05-F1
#
_cell.length_a   1.000
_cell.length_b   1.000
_cell.length_c   1.000
_cell.angle_alpha   90.00
_cell.angle_beta   90.00
_cell.angle_gamma   90.00
#
_symmetry.space_group_name_H-M   'P 1'
#
loop_
_entity.id
_entity.type
_entity.pdbx_description
1 polymer ?
#
loop_
_entity_poly.entity_id
_entity_poly.type
_entity_poly.pdbx_seq_one_letter_code
_entity_poly.pdbx_strand_id
1 'polypeptide(L)' 'MDMKMKSLQIEGKEVELLVEYPVRFACMEHLEQELDDYVNDFEAAPDTYAAQAIEGDGVDKRCRECGEPGQIALLKEKGM' A
#
# COMPACT_ATOMS: atom_id res chain seq x y z
N MET A 1 16.04 -11.41 -15.78
CA MET A 1 15.56 -11.26 -14.39
C MET A 1 14.52 -10.16 -14.41
N ASP A 2 13.28 -10.55 -14.57
CA ASP A 2 12.13 -9.65 -14.68
C ASP A 2 11.91 -8.99 -13.31
N MET A 3 12.56 -7.84 -13.13
CA MET A 3 12.32 -6.90 -12.05
C MET A 3 10.87 -6.45 -12.20
N LYS A 4 9.96 -7.23 -11.60
CA LYS A 4 8.51 -7.02 -11.69
C LYS A 4 8.19 -5.66 -11.10
N MET A 5 8.15 -4.66 -11.97
CA MET A 5 7.43 -3.41 -11.77
C MET A 5 6.01 -3.82 -11.40
N LYS A 6 5.65 -3.75 -10.11
CA LYS A 6 4.28 -3.99 -9.67
C LYS A 6 3.51 -2.73 -10.03
N SER A 7 3.03 -2.64 -11.27
CA SER A 7 1.95 -1.70 -11.56
C SER A 7 0.68 -2.24 -10.90
N LEU A 8 -0.01 -1.40 -10.13
CA LEU A 8 -1.34 -1.69 -9.60
C LEU A 8 -2.36 -0.80 -10.30
N GLN A 9 -3.55 -1.33 -10.53
CA GLN A 9 -4.67 -0.47 -10.94
C GLN A 9 -5.34 0.07 -9.68
N ILE A 10 -5.44 1.39 -9.59
CA ILE A 10 -6.06 2.10 -8.45
C ILE A 10 -7.03 3.12 -9.01
N GLU A 11 -8.32 3.00 -8.68
CA GLU A 11 -9.40 3.87 -9.21
C GLU A 11 -9.41 3.99 -10.75
N GLY A 12 -9.17 2.89 -11.47
CA GLY A 12 -9.09 2.89 -12.93
C GLY A 12 -7.83 3.55 -13.52
N LYS A 13 -6.85 3.92 -12.68
CA LYS A 13 -5.53 4.42 -13.13
C LYS A 13 -4.47 3.35 -12.92
N GLU A 14 -3.58 3.20 -13.90
CA GLU A 14 -2.39 2.37 -13.73
C GLU A 14 -1.35 3.17 -12.94
N VAL A 15 -0.99 2.65 -11.78
CA VAL A 15 -0.04 3.24 -10.84
C VAL A 15 1.22 2.40 -10.83
N GLU A 16 2.34 2.99 -11.25
CA GLU A 16 3.65 2.37 -11.12
C GLU A 16 4.14 2.45 -9.67
N LEU A 17 4.31 1.30 -9.03
CA LEU A 17 4.88 1.24 -7.68
C LEU A 17 6.39 1.10 -7.72
N LEU A 18 7.04 1.71 -6.74
CA LEU A 18 8.45 1.48 -6.47
C LEU A 18 8.62 0.11 -5.81
N VAL A 19 9.44 -0.77 -6.40
CA VAL A 19 9.69 -2.13 -5.89
C VAL A 19 10.35 -2.12 -4.50
N GLU A 20 11.05 -1.04 -4.17
CA GLU A 20 11.70 -0.84 -2.86
C GLU A 20 10.67 -0.64 -1.73
N TYR A 21 9.42 -0.30 -2.08
CA TYR A 21 8.36 0.09 -1.15
C TYR A 21 7.19 -0.92 -1.24
N PRO A 22 6.96 -1.75 -0.21
CA PRO A 22 5.89 -2.72 -0.23
C PRO A 22 4.52 -2.04 -0.08
N VAL A 23 3.50 -2.64 -0.68
CA VAL A 23 2.10 -2.28 -0.41
C VAL A 23 1.70 -2.91 0.92
N ARG A 24 1.25 -2.09 1.87
CA ARG A 24 0.70 -2.52 3.16
C ARG A 24 -0.78 -2.16 3.22
N PHE A 25 -1.52 -2.84 4.08
CA PHE A 25 -2.93 -2.54 4.34
C PHE A 25 -3.12 -2.32 5.84
N ALA A 26 -3.90 -1.31 6.19
CA ALA A 26 -4.22 -0.94 7.55
C ALA A 26 -5.74 -0.84 7.73
N CYS A 27 -6.23 -1.22 8.91
CA CYS A 27 -7.58 -0.84 9.34
C CYS A 27 -7.58 0.63 9.77
N MET A 28 -8.77 1.23 9.94
CA MET A 28 -8.85 2.64 10.37
C MET A 28 -8.21 2.89 11.74
N GLU A 29 -8.22 1.90 12.64
CA GLU A 29 -7.66 2.05 14.00
C GLU A 29 -6.13 2.06 14.01
N HIS A 30 -5.48 1.24 13.16
CA HIS A 30 -4.02 1.12 13.12
C HIS A 30 -3.38 1.90 11.95
N LEU A 31 -4.17 2.71 11.22
CA LEU A 31 -3.68 3.46 10.07
C LEU A 31 -2.53 4.41 10.45
N GLU A 32 -2.71 5.19 11.51
CA GLU A 32 -1.70 6.18 11.95
C GLU A 32 -0.40 5.50 12.38
N GLN A 33 -0.51 4.36 13.06
CA GLN A 33 0.64 3.57 13.48
C GLN A 33 1.37 2.96 12.27
N GLU A 34 0.64 2.38 11.33
CA GLU A 34 1.23 1.84 10.10
C GLU A 34 1.86 2.93 9.22
N LEU A 35 1.29 4.15 9.20
CA LEU A 35 1.88 5.30 8.53
C LEU A 35 3.24 5.65 9.14
N ASP A 36 3.29 5.79 10.47
CA ASP A 36 4.52 6.13 11.18
C ASP A 36 5.59 5.04 11.00
N ASP A 37 5.19 3.76 11.14
CA ASP A 37 6.06 2.60 10.91
C ASP A 37 6.61 2.58 9.49
N TYR A 38 5.78 2.88 8.49
CA TYR A 38 6.22 2.99 7.11
C TYR A 38 7.26 4.10 6.90
N VAL A 39 7.01 5.30 7.47
CA VAL A 39 7.98 6.40 7.40
C VAL A 39 9.25 6.03 8.15
N ASN A 40 9.16 5.28 9.24
CA ASN A 40 10.31 4.82 10.00
C ASN A 40 11.16 3.81 9.22
N ASP A 41 10.52 2.80 8.61
CA ASP A 41 11.17 1.74 7.85
C ASP A 41 11.81 2.26 6.54
N PHE A 42 11.11 3.15 5.84
CA PHE A 42 11.47 3.54 4.48
C PHE A 42 11.88 5.01 4.33
N GLU A 43 11.93 5.77 5.43
CA GLU A 43 12.25 7.20 5.46
C GLU A 43 11.39 8.06 4.50
N ALA A 44 10.20 7.57 4.14
CA ALA A 44 9.31 8.20 3.17
C ALA A 44 7.84 8.05 3.57
N ALA A 45 7.07 9.12 3.37
CA ALA A 45 5.63 9.08 3.55
C ALA A 45 4.97 8.22 2.45
N PRO A 46 4.23 7.16 2.81
CA PRO A 46 3.45 6.40 1.83
C PRO A 46 2.22 7.20 1.40
N ASP A 47 1.76 6.90 0.20
CA ASP A 47 0.48 7.34 -0.33
C ASP A 47 -0.63 6.41 0.20
N THR A 48 -1.75 7.01 0.61
CA THR A 48 -2.89 6.30 1.19
C THR A 48 -4.03 6.23 0.19
N TYR A 49 -4.49 5.01 -0.10
CA TYR A 49 -5.61 4.76 -0.99
C TYR A 49 -6.65 3.89 -0.29
N ALA A 50 -7.91 3.99 -0.70
CA ALA A 50 -8.92 3.05 -0.20
C ALA A 50 -8.59 1.63 -0.69
N ALA A 51 -8.66 0.62 0.17
CA ALA A 51 -8.37 -0.77 -0.21
C ALA A 51 -9.36 -1.30 -1.28
N GLN A 52 -10.57 -0.74 -1.32
CA GLN A 52 -11.56 -0.98 -2.37
C GLN A 52 -11.20 -0.37 -3.72
N ALA A 53 -10.39 0.70 -3.73
CA ALA A 53 -9.92 1.35 -4.94
C ALA A 53 -8.82 0.55 -5.63
N ILE A 54 -8.10 -0.31 -4.90
CA ILE A 54 -7.08 -1.19 -5.46
C ILE A 54 -7.76 -2.34 -6.19
N GLU A 55 -7.64 -2.29 -7.51
CA GLU A 55 -8.07 -3.30 -8.45
C GLU A 55 -6.91 -4.30 -8.65
N GLY A 56 -7.12 -5.54 -8.19
CA GLY A 56 -6.13 -6.59 -8.25
C GLY A 56 -6.34 -7.66 -7.20
N ASP A 57 -6.28 -8.93 -7.61
CA ASP A 57 -6.57 -10.11 -6.78
C ASP A 57 -5.33 -10.62 -6.00
N GLY A 58 -4.17 -9.98 -6.18
CA GLY A 58 -2.87 -10.44 -5.67
C GLY A 58 -2.39 -9.78 -4.37
N VAL A 59 -3.24 -9.00 -3.69
CA VAL A 59 -2.87 -8.25 -2.49
C VAL A 59 -3.69 -8.72 -1.29
N ASP A 60 -3.01 -9.01 -0.17
CA ASP A 60 -3.68 -9.42 1.05
C ASP A 60 -4.22 -8.17 1.77
N LYS A 61 -5.52 -7.89 1.56
CA LYS A 61 -6.21 -6.70 2.09
C LYS A 61 -6.55 -6.87 3.57
N ARG A 62 -5.57 -7.26 4.39
CA ARG A 62 -5.70 -7.42 5.84
C ARG A 62 -4.72 -6.52 6.55
N CYS A 63 -5.18 -5.94 7.65
CA CYS A 63 -4.36 -5.19 8.57
C CYS A 63 -3.28 -6.10 9.15
N ARG A 64 -2.04 -5.65 9.12
CA ARG A 64 -0.91 -6.41 9.66
C ARG A 64 -0.95 -6.51 11.19
N GLU A 65 -1.40 -5.44 11.84
CA GLU A 65 -1.41 -5.33 13.30
C GLU A 65 -2.48 -6.21 13.94
N CYS A 66 -3.72 -6.14 13.46
CA CYS A 66 -4.85 -6.87 14.06
C CYS A 66 -5.39 -8.03 13.21
N GLY A 67 -5.02 -8.14 11.93
CA GLY A 67 -5.53 -9.17 11.01
C GLY A 67 -6.93 -8.89 10.45
N GLU A 68 -7.58 -7.80 10.84
CA GLU A 68 -8.88 -7.38 10.32
C GLU A 68 -8.81 -6.93 8.85
N PRO A 69 -9.93 -6.85 8.12
CA PRO A 69 -9.92 -6.32 6.75
C PRO A 69 -9.35 -4.91 6.70
N GLY A 70 -8.25 -4.76 5.94
CA GLY A 70 -7.61 -3.48 5.71
C GLY A 70 -8.50 -2.60 4.84
N GLN A 71 -8.81 -1.41 5.34
CA GLN A 71 -9.67 -0.44 4.64
C GLN A 71 -8.83 0.55 3.85
N ILE A 72 -7.58 0.77 4.25
CA ILE A 72 -6.65 1.70 3.63
C ILE A 72 -5.41 0.92 3.20
N ALA A 73 -4.96 1.19 1.99
CA ALA A 73 -3.72 0.69 1.43
C ALA A 73 -2.66 1.78 1.50
N LEU A 74 -1.47 1.40 1.95
CA LEU A 74 -0.28 2.23 2.08
C LEU A 74 0.70 1.75 1.02
N LEU A 75 1.03 2.61 0.07
CA LEU A 75 1.92 2.28 -1.05
C LEU A 75 2.66 3.52 -1.50
N LYS A 76 3.77 3.34 -2.21
CA LYS A 76 4.54 4.47 -2.74
C LYS A 76 4.55 4.44 -4.26
N GLU A 77 3.98 5.47 -4.88
CA GLU A 77 4.01 5.66 -6.33
C GLU A 77 5.40 6.12 -6.77
N LYS A 78 5.84 5.71 -7.96
CA LYS A 78 7.14 6.09 -8.56
C LYS A 78 7.24 7.56 -9.01
N GLY A 79 6.29 8.42 -8.65
CA GLY A 79 6.16 9.78 -9.19
C GLY A 79 5.90 10.91 -8.19
N MET A 80 5.69 10.62 -6.89
CA MET A 80 5.44 11.63 -5.85
C MET A 80 6.54 11.72 -4.80
#